data_AF-A0A3D4F7M2-F1
#
_entry.id   AF-A0A3D4F7M2-F1
#
_cell.length_a   1.000
_cell.length_b   1.000
_cell.length_c   1.000
_cell.angle_alpha   90.00
_cell.angle_beta   90.00
_cell.angle_gamma   90.00
#
_symmetry.space_group_name_H-M   'P 1'
#
loop_
_entity.id
_entity.type
_entity.pdbx_description
1 polymer ?
#
loop_
_entity_poly.entity_id
_entity_poly.type
_entity_poly.pdbx_seq_one_letter_code
_entity_poly.pdbx_strand_id
1 'polypeptide(L)'
;RIDIRVHLDFLAMSPEEVTPQKNSSPKKQQHPRKTKAEHIQIPRETATMVESSDGMMETIQPEAVLVKEACYLPHSYVQEPQQRIEIYRKIAQIHDTDGSQSLKSELRDRYGPLPEMVERLLLLADLKWQAFRKGISEMETSKLRLKLKRNDEWMMVQGKFPRLETKKATAQLKAITTMIHAL
;
A
#
# COMPACT_ATOMS: atom_id res chain seq x y z
N ARG A 1 -20.97 -6.74 10.37
CA ARG A 1 -19.59 -6.27 10.15
C ARG A 1 -19.21 -6.60 8.72
N ILE A 2 -18.61 -5.67 7.99
CA ILE A 2 -18.12 -5.94 6.63
C ILE A 2 -16.77 -6.67 6.77
N ASP A 3 -16.79 -7.99 6.64
CA ASP A 3 -15.58 -8.81 6.66
C ASP A 3 -15.17 -9.09 5.21
N ILE A 4 -14.37 -8.18 4.66
CA ILE A 4 -13.78 -8.32 3.32
C ILE A 4 -12.28 -8.25 3.46
N ARG A 5 -11.59 -9.28 3.00
CA ARG A 5 -10.14 -9.31 2.92
C ARG A 5 -9.70 -8.48 1.73
N VAL A 6 -8.88 -7.47 1.96
CA VAL A 6 -8.40 -6.56 0.91
C VAL A 6 -6.89 -6.55 0.92
N HIS A 7 -6.29 -7.03 -0.17
CA HIS A 7 -4.85 -7.06 -0.38
C HIS A 7 -4.51 -6.33 -1.70
N LEU A 8 -4.15 -5.06 -1.59
CA LEU A 8 -3.82 -4.22 -2.75
C LEU A 8 -2.32 -3.95 -2.74
N ASP A 9 -1.59 -4.58 -3.66
CA ASP A 9 -0.13 -4.53 -3.76
C ASP A 9 0.42 -3.10 -4.00
N PHE A 10 -0.40 -2.21 -4.56
CA PHE A 10 -0.08 -0.82 -4.87
C PHE A 10 -0.37 0.18 -3.74
N LEU A 11 -0.97 -0.24 -2.62
CA LEU A 11 -1.24 0.62 -1.47
C LEU A 11 -0.31 0.33 -0.30
N ALA A 12 0.10 1.40 0.38
CA ALA A 12 0.77 1.36 1.67
C ALA A 12 -0.24 1.74 2.76
N MET A 13 -0.61 0.79 3.62
CA MET A 13 -1.59 1.00 4.70
C MET A 13 -0.95 1.56 5.97
N SER A 14 0.38 1.48 6.04
CA SER A 14 1.19 2.04 7.11
C SER A 14 2.24 3.00 6.54
N PRO A 15 2.65 4.04 7.30
CA PRO A 15 3.72 4.95 6.87
C PRO A 15 5.05 4.23 6.56
N GLU A 16 5.31 3.09 7.20
CA GLU A 16 6.51 2.26 6.98
C GLU A 16 6.50 1.50 5.63
N GLU A 17 5.33 1.36 5.00
CA GLU A 17 5.17 0.66 3.72
C GLU A 17 5.26 1.59 2.50
N VAL A 18 5.23 2.91 2.71
CA VAL A 18 5.32 3.89 1.62
C VAL A 18 6.71 3.83 1.03
N THR A 19 6.79 3.42 -0.24
CA THR A 19 8.06 3.48 -0.96
C THR A 19 8.23 4.92 -1.45
N PRO A 20 9.20 5.69 -0.96
CA PRO A 20 9.37 7.07 -1.41
C PRO A 20 9.71 7.11 -2.90
N GLN A 21 9.00 7.93 -3.66
CA GLN A 21 9.42 8.30 -5.03
C GLN A 21 10.74 9.06 -4.92
N LYS A 22 11.80 8.40 -5.37
CA LYS A 22 13.19 8.83 -5.25
C LYS A 22 13.48 9.98 -6.22
N ASN A 23 13.31 11.22 -5.76
CA ASN A 23 14.15 12.33 -6.23
C ASN A 23 15.38 12.41 -5.32
N SER A 24 16.56 12.39 -5.94
CA SER A 24 17.92 12.58 -5.38
C SER A 24 18.52 11.48 -4.47
N SER A 25 19.44 10.73 -5.09
CA SER A 25 20.73 10.17 -4.62
C SER A 25 20.88 9.40 -3.28
N PRO A 26 21.68 8.31 -3.26
CA PRO A 26 21.70 7.36 -2.16
C PRO A 26 22.58 7.85 -1.01
N LYS A 27 22.04 7.93 0.21
CA LYS A 27 22.85 7.99 1.43
C LYS A 27 22.74 6.66 2.18
N LYS A 28 23.82 5.88 2.10
CA LYS A 28 24.12 4.74 2.98
C LYS A 28 24.06 5.18 4.44
N GLN A 29 23.42 4.40 5.30
CA GLN A 29 23.84 4.01 6.66
C GLN A 29 22.69 3.23 7.32
N GLN A 30 22.79 1.91 7.42
CA GLN A 30 23.40 1.16 8.53
C GLN A 30 22.68 1.35 9.87
N HIS A 31 21.90 0.34 10.23
CA HIS A 31 21.28 0.15 11.54
C HIS A 31 22.33 -0.02 12.64
N PRO A 32 22.08 0.49 13.86
CA PRO A 32 23.02 0.35 14.96
C PRO A 32 22.70 -0.85 15.87
N ARG A 33 23.81 -1.35 16.45
CA ARG A 33 23.97 -1.83 17.82
C ARG A 33 23.68 -3.31 18.12
N LYS A 34 24.73 -4.03 18.52
CA LYS A 34 24.87 -4.54 19.91
C LYS A 34 26.35 -4.65 20.29
N THR A 35 26.68 -4.00 21.38
CA THR A 35 27.95 -4.01 22.12
C THR A 35 28.06 -5.26 23.00
N LYS A 36 29.26 -5.86 23.08
CA LYS A 36 29.89 -6.37 24.31
C LYS A 36 31.40 -6.57 24.07
N ALA A 37 32.20 -6.09 25.02
CA ALA A 37 33.67 -6.15 25.12
C ALA A 37 34.16 -7.60 25.32
N GLU A 38 35.42 -8.06 25.25
CA GLU A 38 36.83 -7.60 25.25
C GLU A 38 37.57 -8.63 24.32
N HIS A 39 38.73 -8.44 23.72
CA HIS A 39 40.08 -8.34 24.30
C HIS A 39 41.06 -8.24 23.11
N ILE A 40 42.12 -7.44 23.24
CA ILE A 40 43.16 -7.19 22.22
C ILE A 40 44.14 -8.37 22.14
N GLN A 41 44.55 -8.80 20.93
CA GLN A 41 45.93 -9.25 20.61
C GLN A 41 46.11 -9.53 19.10
N ILE A 42 47.13 -8.88 18.51
CA ILE A 42 47.74 -9.08 17.17
C ILE A 42 49.01 -9.95 17.40
N PRO A 43 49.68 -10.68 16.44
CA PRO A 43 49.80 -10.44 14.99
C PRO A 43 50.07 -11.68 14.08
N ARG A 44 50.40 -11.38 12.80
CA ARG A 44 51.24 -12.09 11.80
C ARG A 44 50.62 -12.93 10.67
N GLU A 45 50.94 -12.45 9.47
CA GLU A 45 51.41 -13.17 8.27
C GLU A 45 50.57 -14.34 7.73
N THR A 46 49.92 -14.11 6.59
CA THR A 46 50.31 -14.71 5.29
C THR A 46 49.37 -14.23 4.19
N ALA A 47 49.96 -13.76 3.09
CA ALA A 47 49.26 -13.48 1.85
C ALA A 47 48.85 -14.81 1.20
N THR A 48 47.62 -14.90 0.70
CA THR A 48 47.26 -15.87 -0.32
C THR A 48 46.31 -15.20 -1.29
N MET A 49 46.84 -14.85 -2.46
CA MET A 49 46.08 -14.59 -3.67
C MET A 49 45.42 -15.89 -4.11
N VAL A 50 44.12 -15.85 -4.40
CA VAL A 50 43.47 -16.81 -5.31
C VAL A 50 42.72 -15.99 -6.34
N GLU A 51 43.18 -16.11 -7.58
CA GLU A 51 42.54 -15.63 -8.80
C GLU A 51 41.18 -16.29 -9.01
N SER A 52 40.37 -15.71 -9.90
CA SER A 52 39.11 -16.18 -10.51
C SER A 52 37.97 -15.23 -10.13
N SER A 53 37.17 -14.72 -11.06
CA SER A 53 36.99 -15.05 -12.48
C SER A 53 36.03 -14.01 -13.03
N ASP A 54 36.22 -13.68 -14.30
CA ASP A 54 35.26 -12.98 -15.14
C ASP A 54 33.85 -13.51 -14.90
N GLY A 55 32.95 -12.61 -14.48
CA GLY A 55 31.64 -12.97 -13.96
C GLY A 55 30.67 -11.82 -14.13
N MET A 56 30.37 -11.52 -15.40
CA MET A 56 29.11 -10.98 -15.89
C MET A 56 28.43 -9.98 -14.95
N MET A 57 28.63 -8.70 -15.26
CA MET A 57 27.80 -7.61 -14.76
C MET A 57 26.39 -7.86 -15.30
N GLU A 58 25.59 -8.64 -14.55
CA GLU A 58 24.21 -8.88 -14.87
C GLU A 58 23.53 -7.53 -14.89
N THR A 59 23.14 -7.11 -16.08
CA THR A 59 22.33 -5.92 -16.28
C THR A 59 21.06 -6.17 -15.50
N ILE A 60 21.00 -5.61 -14.28
CA ILE A 60 19.79 -5.56 -13.47
C ILE A 60 18.82 -4.71 -14.28
N GLN A 61 18.04 -5.37 -15.13
CA GLN A 61 16.86 -4.77 -15.70
C GLN A 61 16.06 -4.27 -14.50
N PRO A 62 15.66 -2.99 -14.45
CA PRO A 62 14.90 -2.50 -13.31
C PRO A 62 13.57 -3.23 -13.33
N GLU A 63 13.47 -4.32 -12.55
CA GLU A 63 12.22 -4.93 -12.12
C GLU A 63 11.38 -3.74 -11.66
N ALA A 64 10.30 -3.45 -12.40
CA ALA A 64 9.53 -2.23 -12.20
C ALA A 64 9.10 -2.17 -10.73
N VAL A 65 9.81 -1.37 -9.93
CA VAL A 65 9.56 -1.26 -8.49
C VAL A 65 8.16 -0.72 -8.38
N LEU A 66 7.23 -1.57 -7.93
CA LEU A 66 5.86 -1.18 -7.69
C LEU A 66 5.89 -0.13 -6.57
N VAL A 67 5.76 1.13 -6.95
CA VAL A 67 5.73 2.24 -5.99
C VAL A 67 4.40 2.16 -5.25
N LYS A 68 4.43 1.81 -3.97
CA LYS A 68 3.24 1.80 -3.12
C LYS A 68 2.85 3.23 -2.75
N GLU A 69 1.61 3.60 -3.01
CA GLU A 69 1.07 4.91 -2.64
C GLU A 69 0.41 4.88 -1.26
N ALA A 70 0.62 5.93 -0.49
CA ALA A 70 0.12 6.05 0.88
C ALA A 70 -1.42 6.05 0.95
N CYS A 71 -1.97 5.23 1.85
CA CYS A 71 -3.39 5.11 2.14
C CYS A 71 -3.63 5.01 3.67
N TYR A 72 -3.32 6.10 4.37
CA TYR A 72 -3.53 6.22 5.82
C TYR A 72 -3.77 7.68 6.20
N LEU A 73 -4.23 7.90 7.43
CA LEU A 73 -4.42 9.23 8.00
C LEU A 73 -3.07 9.76 8.54
N PRO A 74 -2.48 10.81 7.94
CA PRO A 74 -1.17 11.32 8.37
C PRO A 74 -1.28 12.12 9.67
N HIS A 75 -0.24 12.03 10.51
CA HIS A 75 -0.10 12.82 11.74
C HIS A 75 -0.13 14.33 11.48
N SER A 76 0.37 14.78 10.32
CA SER A 76 0.38 16.19 9.93
C SER A 76 -1.02 16.76 9.64
N TYR A 77 -2.00 15.91 9.30
CA TYR A 77 -3.37 16.34 9.04
C TYR A 77 -4.23 16.30 10.30
N VAL A 78 -4.06 15.25 11.12
CA VAL A 78 -4.75 15.12 12.42
C VAL A 78 -3.71 14.83 13.50
N GLN A 79 -3.30 15.89 14.19
CA GLN A 79 -2.26 15.84 15.22
C GLN A 79 -2.73 15.06 16.46
N GLU A 80 -3.97 15.28 16.88
CA GLU A 80 -4.54 14.69 18.09
C GLU A 80 -4.80 13.18 17.92
N PRO A 81 -4.16 12.30 18.72
CA PRO A 81 -4.34 10.85 18.62
C PRO A 81 -5.78 10.37 18.83
N GLN A 82 -6.50 10.97 19.78
CA GLN A 82 -7.89 10.59 20.06
C GLN A 82 -8.79 10.83 18.83
N GLN A 83 -8.61 11.96 18.16
CA GLN A 83 -9.37 12.29 16.95
C GLN A 83 -9.03 11.35 15.79
N ARG A 84 -7.77 10.93 15.64
CA ARG A 84 -7.41 9.93 14.61
C ARG A 84 -8.13 8.61 14.85
N ILE A 85 -8.19 8.14 16.08
CA ILE A 85 -8.90 6.90 16.44
C ILE A 85 -10.38 7.03 16.09
N GLU A 86 -11.01 8.17 16.43
CA GLU A 86 -12.39 8.43 16.05
C GLU A 86 -12.61 8.43 14.54
N ILE A 87 -11.72 9.07 13.78
CA ILE A 87 -11.82 9.11 12.31
C ILE A 87 -11.69 7.70 11.75
N TYR A 88 -10.70 6.91 12.18
CA TYR A 88 -10.58 5.51 11.74
C TYR A 88 -11.82 4.68 12.10
N ARG A 89 -12.41 4.92 13.28
CA ARG A 89 -13.68 4.29 13.69
C ARG A 89 -14.82 4.69 12.76
N LYS A 90 -14.97 5.98 12.45
CA LYS A 90 -15.99 6.48 11.50
C LYS A 90 -15.81 5.87 10.11
N ILE A 91 -14.57 5.80 9.61
CA ILE A 91 -14.24 5.17 8.32
C ILE A 91 -14.65 3.69 8.31
N ALA A 92 -14.37 2.95 9.39
CA ALA A 92 -14.74 1.54 9.51
C ALA A 92 -16.27 1.32 9.62
N GLN A 93 -17.03 2.35 9.99
CA GLN A 93 -18.49 2.38 10.06
C GLN A 93 -19.13 2.94 8.79
N ILE A 94 -18.37 3.20 7.72
CA ILE A 94 -18.95 3.59 6.44
C ILE A 94 -19.66 2.36 5.86
N HIS A 95 -21.00 2.45 5.84
CA HIS A 95 -21.90 1.46 5.26
C HIS A 95 -22.69 2.05 4.09
N ASP A 96 -22.32 3.23 3.58
CA ASP A 96 -22.92 3.77 2.36
C ASP A 96 -22.06 4.88 1.71
N THR A 97 -22.33 5.15 0.43
CA THR A 97 -21.75 6.28 -0.29
C THR A 97 -22.00 7.61 0.40
N ASP A 98 -23.20 7.83 0.96
CA ASP A 98 -23.53 9.05 1.69
C ASP A 98 -22.69 9.21 2.97
N GLY A 99 -22.41 8.12 3.67
CA GLY A 99 -21.56 8.12 4.86
C GLY A 99 -20.13 8.56 4.55
N SER A 100 -19.58 8.13 3.41
CA SER A 100 -18.26 8.56 2.95
C SER A 100 -18.23 10.05 2.57
N GLN A 101 -19.26 10.56 1.89
CA GLN A 101 -19.35 11.98 1.52
C GLN A 101 -19.57 12.89 2.73
N SER A 102 -20.36 12.44 3.70
CA SER A 102 -20.58 13.15 4.96
C SER A 102 -19.26 13.28 5.74
N LEU A 103 -18.53 12.17 5.91
CA LEU A 103 -17.23 12.19 6.58
C LEU A 103 -16.21 13.04 5.81
N LYS A 104 -16.22 13.00 4.47
CA LYS A 104 -15.38 13.85 3.64
C LYS A 104 -15.64 15.34 3.89
N SER A 105 -16.91 15.72 4.00
CA SER A 105 -17.32 17.10 4.29
C SER A 105 -16.91 17.52 5.70
N GLU A 106 -17.13 16.66 6.70
CA GLU A 106 -16.71 16.90 8.09
C GLU A 106 -15.19 17.10 8.19
N LEU A 107 -14.40 16.23 7.54
CA LEU A 107 -12.94 16.34 7.54
C LEU A 107 -12.48 17.64 6.87
N ARG A 108 -13.14 18.03 5.76
CA ARG A 108 -12.80 19.25 5.04
C ARG A 108 -13.10 20.51 5.86
N ASP A 109 -14.24 20.53 6.54
CA ASP A 109 -14.66 21.65 7.37
C ASP A 109 -13.72 21.84 8.58
N ARG A 110 -13.33 20.73 9.23
CA ARG A 110 -12.53 20.76 10.46
C ARG A 110 -11.02 20.88 10.24
N TYR A 111 -10.48 20.20 9.23
CA TYR A 111 -9.03 20.06 9.02
C TYR A 111 -8.56 20.67 7.70
N GLY A 112 -9.48 21.23 6.89
CA GLY A 112 -9.15 21.82 5.59
C GLY A 112 -8.98 20.78 4.48
N PRO A 113 -8.25 21.10 3.40
CA PRO A 113 -8.19 20.27 2.20
C PRO A 113 -7.67 18.86 2.49
N LEU A 114 -8.34 17.84 1.95
CA LEU A 114 -7.98 16.45 2.18
C LEU A 114 -6.68 16.10 1.45
N PRO A 115 -5.67 15.55 2.15
CA PRO A 115 -4.49 14.98 1.50
C PRO A 115 -4.87 13.77 0.63
N GLU A 116 -4.12 13.53 -0.44
CA GLU A 116 -4.43 12.45 -1.40
C GLU A 116 -4.50 11.07 -0.73
N MET A 117 -3.65 10.80 0.26
CA MET A 117 -3.68 9.56 1.04
C MET A 117 -4.97 9.36 1.86
N VAL A 118 -5.58 10.45 2.34
CA VAL A 118 -6.87 10.42 3.05
C VAL A 118 -8.00 10.22 2.05
N GLU A 119 -7.92 10.83 0.87
CA GLU A 119 -8.87 10.58 -0.21
C GLU A 119 -8.86 9.11 -0.65
N ARG A 120 -7.66 8.50 -0.80
CA ARG A 120 -7.53 7.06 -1.09
C ARG A 120 -8.15 6.20 0.02
N LEU A 121 -7.98 6.58 1.29
CA LEU A 121 -8.56 5.86 2.42
C LEU A 121 -10.09 5.88 2.41
N LEU A 122 -10.70 7.02 2.07
CA LEU A 122 -12.15 7.13 1.92
C LEU A 122 -12.67 6.36 0.69
N LEU A 123 -11.94 6.41 -0.43
CA LEU A 123 -12.24 5.60 -1.62
C LEU A 123 -12.17 4.10 -1.33
N LEU A 124 -11.19 3.67 -0.52
CA LEU A 124 -11.06 2.28 -0.11
C LEU A 124 -12.24 1.83 0.75
N ALA A 125 -12.73 2.68 1.64
CA ALA A 125 -13.92 2.39 2.45
C ALA A 125 -15.18 2.23 1.59
N ASP A 126 -15.39 3.14 0.63
CA ASP A 126 -16.49 3.05 -0.34
C ASP A 126 -16.38 1.79 -1.23
N LEU A 127 -15.18 1.49 -1.71
CA LEU A 127 -14.89 0.26 -2.45
C LEU A 127 -15.26 -1.00 -1.66
N LYS A 128 -14.89 -1.06 -0.37
CA LYS A 128 -15.25 -2.18 0.51
C LYS A 128 -16.77 -2.31 0.66
N TRP A 129 -17.48 -1.19 0.81
CA TRP A 129 -18.94 -1.21 0.89
C TRP A 129 -19.58 -1.76 -0.39
N GLN A 130 -19.14 -1.29 -1.55
CA GLN A 130 -19.68 -1.75 -2.83
C GLN A 130 -19.37 -3.23 -3.09
N ALA A 131 -18.15 -3.66 -2.78
CA ALA A 131 -17.75 -5.06 -2.85
C ALA A 131 -18.64 -5.94 -1.97
N PHE A 132 -18.95 -5.49 -0.75
CA PHE A 132 -19.86 -6.16 0.17
C PHE A 132 -21.25 -6.33 -0.43
N ARG A 133 -21.81 -5.25 -1.01
CA ARG A 133 -23.14 -5.28 -1.65
C ARG A 133 -23.22 -6.25 -2.81
N LYS A 134 -22.10 -6.52 -3.49
CA LYS A 134 -22.01 -7.47 -4.61
C LYS A 134 -21.67 -8.90 -4.16
N GLY A 135 -21.51 -9.14 -2.85
CA GLY A 135 -21.19 -10.45 -2.29
C GLY A 135 -19.71 -10.85 -2.45
N ILE A 136 -18.81 -9.90 -2.70
CA ILE A 136 -17.38 -10.15 -2.80
C ILE A 136 -16.81 -10.27 -1.39
N SER A 137 -16.11 -11.37 -1.11
CA SER A 137 -15.52 -11.68 0.19
C SER A 137 -14.02 -11.36 0.26
N GLU A 138 -13.34 -11.37 -0.88
CA GLU A 138 -11.90 -11.10 -0.95
C GLU A 138 -11.52 -10.39 -2.25
N MET A 139 -10.62 -9.41 -2.14
CA MET A 139 -10.09 -8.62 -3.25
C MET A 139 -8.57 -8.59 -3.18
N GLU A 140 -7.93 -9.08 -4.23
CA GLU A 140 -6.47 -9.10 -4.35
C GLU A 140 -6.05 -8.41 -5.65
N THR A 141 -5.07 -7.49 -5.58
CA THR A 141 -4.40 -6.98 -6.78
C THR A 141 -2.98 -7.50 -6.83
N SER A 142 -2.57 -7.98 -8.01
CA SER A 142 -1.20 -8.43 -8.27
C SER A 142 -0.77 -8.09 -9.70
N LYS A 143 0.29 -7.29 -9.87
CA LYS A 143 0.83 -6.91 -11.18
C LYS A 143 -0.26 -6.35 -12.12
N LEU A 144 -1.12 -5.46 -11.61
CA LEU A 144 -2.28 -4.87 -12.31
C LEU A 144 -3.43 -5.84 -12.62
N ARG A 145 -3.40 -7.09 -12.14
CA ARG A 145 -4.54 -8.00 -12.26
C ARG A 145 -5.38 -7.95 -11.00
N LEU A 146 -6.68 -7.70 -11.17
CA LEU A 146 -7.65 -7.72 -10.09
C LEU A 146 -8.25 -9.13 -9.99
N LYS A 147 -8.07 -9.76 -8.83
CA LYS A 147 -8.74 -11.01 -8.47
C LYS A 147 -9.82 -10.68 -7.45
N LEU A 148 -11.04 -11.14 -7.72
CA LEU A 148 -12.18 -10.97 -6.84
C LEU A 148 -12.69 -12.35 -6.47
N LYS A 149 -12.96 -12.60 -5.19
CA LYS A 149 -13.54 -13.84 -4.70
C LYS A 149 -14.96 -13.59 -4.25
N ARG A 150 -15.91 -14.38 -4.77
CA ARG A 150 -17.35 -14.33 -4.43
C ARG A 150 -17.80 -15.75 -4.15
N ASN A 151 -18.52 -15.99 -3.04
CA ASN A 151 -19.01 -17.32 -2.64
C ASN A 151 -17.90 -18.40 -2.61
N ASP A 152 -16.73 -18.05 -2.10
CA ASP A 152 -15.54 -18.91 -2.10
C ASP A 152 -14.89 -19.26 -3.44
N GLU A 153 -15.38 -18.70 -4.56
CA GLU A 153 -14.82 -18.91 -5.89
C GLU A 153 -14.20 -17.63 -6.48
N TRP A 154 -13.07 -17.78 -7.18
CA TRP A 154 -12.45 -16.67 -7.89
C TRP A 154 -13.24 -16.34 -9.15
N MET A 155 -13.75 -15.11 -9.21
CA MET A 155 -14.43 -14.61 -10.40
C MET A 155 -13.42 -14.22 -11.47
N MET A 156 -13.63 -14.75 -12.66
CA MET A 156 -12.94 -14.34 -13.89
C MET A 156 -13.96 -13.66 -14.81
N VAL A 157 -13.60 -12.51 -15.36
CA VAL A 157 -14.45 -11.81 -16.34
C VAL A 157 -13.95 -12.22 -17.72
N GLN A 158 -14.80 -12.89 -18.51
CA GLN A 158 -14.43 -13.44 -19.83
C GLN A 158 -13.20 -14.37 -19.79
N GLY A 159 -13.09 -15.20 -18.75
CA GLY A 159 -11.99 -16.16 -18.59
C GLY A 159 -10.62 -15.55 -18.25
N LYS A 160 -10.56 -14.25 -17.95
CA LYS A 160 -9.34 -13.56 -17.51
C LYS A 160 -9.61 -12.66 -16.30
N PHE A 161 -8.56 -12.35 -15.54
CA PHE A 161 -8.63 -11.33 -14.50
C PHE A 161 -8.63 -9.94 -15.14
N PRO A 162 -9.55 -9.04 -14.76
CA PRO A 162 -9.57 -7.66 -15.23
C PRO A 162 -8.20 -7.00 -14.98
N ARG A 163 -7.69 -6.30 -15.99
CA ARG A 163 -6.43 -5.58 -15.90
C ARG A 163 -6.67 -4.10 -15.59
N LEU A 164 -5.93 -3.58 -14.63
CA LEU A 164 -5.89 -2.16 -14.31
C LEU A 164 -4.93 -1.47 -15.29
N GLU A 165 -5.43 -0.51 -16.07
CA GLU A 165 -4.64 0.16 -17.11
C GLU A 165 -3.73 1.27 -16.55
N THR A 166 -4.00 1.74 -15.34
CA THR A 166 -3.33 2.89 -14.73
C THR A 166 -2.31 2.48 -13.67
N LYS A 167 -1.19 3.22 -13.61
CA LYS A 167 -0.13 3.09 -12.60
C LYS A 167 -0.39 3.85 -11.28
N LYS A 168 -1.31 4.83 -11.27
CA LYS A 168 -1.69 5.61 -10.08
C LYS A 168 -2.73 4.87 -9.23
N ALA A 169 -2.51 4.79 -7.92
CA ALA A 169 -3.39 4.12 -6.96
C ALA A 169 -4.80 4.70 -6.92
N THR A 170 -4.93 6.04 -6.95
CA THR A 170 -6.24 6.71 -6.91
C THR A 170 -7.12 6.33 -8.10
N ALA A 171 -6.51 6.20 -9.28
CA ALA A 171 -7.21 5.83 -10.50
C ALA A 171 -7.45 4.30 -10.57
N GLN A 172 -6.54 3.50 -10.03
CA GLN A 172 -6.77 2.05 -9.86
C GLN A 172 -7.97 1.80 -8.94
N LEU A 173 -8.07 2.47 -7.79
CA LEU A 173 -9.23 2.36 -6.90
C LEU A 173 -10.53 2.69 -7.62
N LYS A 174 -10.57 3.82 -8.35
CA LYS A 174 -11.75 4.21 -9.16
C LYS A 174 -12.08 3.19 -10.24
N ALA A 175 -11.08 2.63 -10.91
CA ALA A 175 -11.30 1.60 -11.92
C ALA A 175 -11.90 0.33 -11.30
N ILE A 176 -11.41 -0.10 -10.14
CA ILE A 176 -11.97 -1.25 -9.41
C ILE A 176 -13.41 -0.97 -9.00
N THR A 177 -13.71 0.21 -8.45
CA THR A 177 -15.07 0.66 -8.12
C THR A 177 -16.01 0.55 -9.32
N THR A 178 -15.60 1.09 -10.49
CA THR A 178 -16.37 1.01 -11.73
C THR A 178 -16.59 -0.43 -12.19
N MET A 179 -15.57 -1.29 -12.08
CA MET A 179 -15.69 -2.71 -12.43
C MET A 179 -16.67 -3.43 -11.50
N ILE A 180 -16.63 -3.17 -10.18
CA ILE A 180 -17.57 -3.77 -9.22
C ILE A 180 -19.00 -3.30 -9.46
N HIS A 181 -19.20 -2.05 -9.87
CA HIS A 181 -20.52 -1.55 -10.27
C HIS A 181 -21.07 -2.24 -11.52
N ALA A 182 -20.21 -2.62 -12.46
CA ALA A 182 -20.58 -3.27 -13.71
C ALA A 182 -20.83 -4.80 -13.59
N LEU A 183 -20.48 -5.42 -12.45
CA LEU A 183 -20.76 -6.82 -12.12
C LEU A 183 -22.19 -7.00 -11.58
#